data_AF-A0A7S3B7B5-F1
#
_entry.id   AF-A0A7S3B7B5-F1
#
_cell.length_a   1.000
_cell.length_b   1.000
_cell.length_c   1.000
_cell.angle_alpha   90.00
_cell.angle_beta   90.00
_cell.angle_gamma   90.00
#
_symmetry.space_group_name_H-M   'P 1'
#
loop_
_entity.id
_entity.type
_entity.pdbx_description
1 polymer ?
#
loop_
_entity_poly.entity_id
_entity_poly.type
_entity_poly.pdbx_seq_one_letter_code
_entity_poly.pdbx_strand_id
1 'polypeptide(L)'
;MYNNRGLVARSALAARAKLLYYRAMMAAYSCAGRCAAAAAANSSWTRRHIERLWGGAVRTVFPPCDNRALAALPIDRERMPLVLSVAQFRPEKDQLLQVRAFAAALSLAKESAIDCSRWQ
;
A
#
# COMPACT_ATOMS: atom_id res chain seq x y z
N MET A 1 0.87 6.78 -12.09
CA MET A 1 2.28 6.70 -12.52
C MET A 1 3.02 7.93 -11.99
N TYR A 2 3.47 7.90 -10.73
CA TYR A 2 3.91 9.11 -9.99
C TYR A 2 5.43 9.38 -10.04
N ASN A 3 6.19 8.51 -10.70
CA ASN A 3 7.64 8.43 -10.53
C ASN A 3 8.44 9.20 -11.61
N ASN A 4 7.79 9.69 -12.66
CA ASN A 4 8.44 10.46 -13.73
C ASN A 4 8.01 11.93 -13.68
N ARG A 5 8.96 12.86 -13.53
CA ARG A 5 8.70 14.27 -13.84
C ARG A 5 8.33 14.40 -15.32
N GLY A 6 7.38 15.27 -15.66
CA GLY A 6 6.86 15.41 -17.02
C GLY A 6 7.94 15.62 -18.10
N LEU A 7 9.05 16.26 -17.75
CA LEU A 7 10.20 16.47 -18.65
C LEU A 7 10.93 15.17 -19.03
N VAL A 8 11.10 14.25 -18.06
CA VAL A 8 11.74 12.95 -18.32
C VAL A 8 10.79 12.02 -19.09
N ALA A 9 9.48 12.15 -18.87
CA ALA A 9 8.46 11.40 -19.60
C ALA A 9 8.40 11.78 -21.10
N ARG A 10 8.79 13.01 -21.45
CA ARG A 10 8.76 13.53 -22.83
C ARG A 10 10.03 13.25 -23.64
N SER A 11 11.12 12.82 -23.01
CA SER A 11 12.39 12.53 -23.69
C SER A 11 12.73 11.04 -23.65
N ALA A 12 12.80 10.42 -24.83
CA ALA A 12 13.15 9.00 -24.96
C ALA A 12 14.57 8.70 -24.46
N LEU A 13 15.52 9.60 -24.69
CA LEU A 13 16.90 9.44 -24.20
C LEU A 13 16.97 9.52 -22.67
N ALA A 14 16.31 10.52 -22.07
CA ALA A 14 16.28 10.67 -20.62
C ALA A 14 15.58 9.48 -19.94
N ALA A 15 14.50 8.96 -20.54
CA ALA A 15 13.83 7.76 -20.05
C ALA A 15 14.72 6.52 -20.14
N ARG A 16 15.46 6.33 -21.26
CA ARG A 16 16.41 5.22 -21.43
C ARG A 16 17.58 5.30 -20.44
N ALA A 17 18.15 6.49 -20.25
CA ALA A 17 19.21 6.71 -19.27
C ALA A 17 18.72 6.41 -17.84
N LYS A 18 17.52 6.88 -17.48
CA LYS A 18 16.89 6.58 -16.19
C LYS A 18 16.64 5.08 -15.99
N LEU A 19 16.22 4.37 -17.04
CA LEU A 19 16.03 2.92 -16.98
C LEU A 19 17.35 2.18 -16.79
N LEU A 20 18.41 2.58 -17.50
CA LEU A 20 19.75 2.01 -17.33
C LEU A 20 20.26 2.24 -15.90
N TYR A 21 20.11 3.46 -15.38
CA TYR A 21 20.43 3.80 -14.00
C TYR A 21 19.69 2.89 -13.01
N TYR A 22 18.38 2.71 -13.16
CA TYR A 22 17.61 1.82 -12.30
C TYR A 22 18.04 0.36 -12.43
N ARG A 23 18.35 -0.13 -13.63
CA ARG A 23 18.88 -1.48 -13.81
C ARG A 23 20.21 -1.68 -13.09
N ALA A 24 21.13 -0.72 -13.20
CA ALA A 24 22.41 -0.77 -12.50
C ALA A 24 22.23 -0.75 -10.97
N MET A 25 21.37 0.15 -10.46
CA MET A 25 21.04 0.22 -9.04
C MET A 25 20.41 -1.09 -8.53
N MET A 26 19.47 -1.66 -9.29
CA MET A 26 18.82 -2.93 -8.94
C MET A 26 19.83 -4.08 -8.93
N ALA A 27 20.77 -4.13 -9.89
CA ALA A 27 21.81 -5.15 -9.91
C ALA A 27 22.74 -5.05 -8.67
N ALA A 28 23.15 -3.82 -8.31
CA ALA A 28 23.95 -3.58 -7.11
C ALA A 28 23.19 -3.99 -5.83
N TYR A 29 21.92 -3.59 -5.71
CA TYR A 29 21.05 -3.95 -4.59
C TYR A 29 20.85 -5.46 -4.47
N SER A 30 20.62 -6.15 -5.60
CA SER A 30 20.54 -7.61 -5.66
C SER A 30 21.82 -8.30 -5.25
N CYS A 31 22.98 -7.77 -5.64
CA CYS A 31 24.28 -8.30 -5.24
C CYS A 31 24.48 -8.18 -3.73
N ALA A 32 24.26 -6.99 -3.16
CA ALA A 32 24.36 -6.76 -1.71
C ALA A 32 23.40 -7.66 -0.92
N GLY A 33 22.18 -7.83 -1.42
CA GLY A 33 21.17 -8.69 -0.82
C GLY A 33 21.53 -10.16 -0.76
N ARG A 34 22.24 -10.69 -1.76
CA ARG A 34 22.75 -12.07 -1.78
C ARG A 34 23.78 -12.36 -0.69
N CYS A 35 24.47 -11.33 -0.20
CA CYS A 35 25.46 -11.47 0.86
C CYS A 35 24.83 -11.47 2.27
N ALA A 36 23.51 -11.27 2.40
CA ALA A 36 22.85 -11.26 3.69
C ALA A 36 22.74 -12.67 4.27
N ALA A 37 23.29 -12.88 5.47
CA ALA A 37 23.18 -14.16 6.18
C ALA A 37 21.73 -14.48 6.60
N ALA A 38 20.94 -13.45 6.90
CA ALA A 38 19.52 -13.56 7.18
C ALA A 38 18.80 -12.33 6.63
N ALA A 39 17.65 -12.55 6.01
CA ALA A 39 16.81 -11.50 5.47
C ALA A 39 15.38 -11.63 6.01
N ALA A 40 14.77 -10.50 6.34
CA ALA A 40 13.39 -10.43 6.79
C ALA A 40 12.62 -9.32 6.06
N ALA A 41 11.31 -9.51 5.92
CA ALA A 41 10.42 -8.57 5.27
C ALA A 41 9.10 -8.44 6.02
N ASN A 42 8.52 -7.24 6.01
CA ASN A 42 7.32 -6.91 6.80
C ASN A 42 5.98 -7.34 6.19
N SER A 43 6.00 -7.98 5.03
CA SER A 43 4.80 -8.45 4.35
C SER A 43 5.12 -9.56 3.35
N SER A 44 4.09 -10.29 2.93
CA SER A 44 4.21 -11.29 1.86
C SER A 44 4.59 -10.66 0.51
N TRP A 45 4.13 -9.43 0.25
CA TRP A 45 4.49 -8.69 -0.96
C TRP A 45 5.98 -8.33 -0.97
N THR A 46 6.48 -7.73 0.11
CA THR A 46 7.89 -7.33 0.25
C THR A 46 8.80 -8.55 0.22
N ARG A 47 8.43 -9.63 0.92
CA ARG A 47 9.16 -10.91 0.91
C ARG A 47 9.37 -11.40 -0.51
N ARG A 48 8.29 -11.64 -1.24
CA ARG A 48 8.32 -12.17 -2.61
C ARG A 48 9.04 -11.23 -3.58
N HIS A 49 9.01 -9.92 -3.33
CA HIS A 49 9.77 -8.97 -4.13
C HIS A 49 11.26 -9.12 -3.90
N ILE A 50 11.71 -9.16 -2.65
CA ILE A 50 13.12 -9.33 -2.27
C ILE A 50 13.64 -10.71 -2.71
N GLU A 51 12.87 -11.79 -2.52
CA GLU A 51 13.24 -13.15 -2.98
C GLU A 51 13.50 -13.18 -4.50
N ARG A 52 12.66 -12.50 -5.29
CA ARG A 52 12.84 -12.40 -6.75
C ARG A 52 14.07 -11.59 -7.14
N LEU A 53 14.47 -10.61 -6.33
CA LEU A 53 15.63 -9.78 -6.60
C LEU A 53 16.94 -10.41 -6.15
N TRP A 54 16.95 -11.00 -4.95
CA TRP A 54 18.15 -11.49 -4.28
C TRP A 54 18.37 -12.98 -4.52
N GLY A 55 17.33 -13.80 -4.70
CA GLY A 55 17.46 -15.23 -4.97
C GLY A 55 17.75 -16.10 -3.72
N GLY A 56 17.45 -15.59 -2.52
CA GLY A 56 17.56 -16.32 -1.25
C GLY A 56 16.26 -16.31 -0.46
N ALA A 57 16.20 -17.09 0.62
CA ALA A 57 15.02 -17.17 1.49
C ALA A 57 14.88 -15.91 2.35
N VAL A 58 13.67 -15.34 2.40
CA VAL A 58 13.36 -14.16 3.23
C VAL A 58 12.24 -14.51 4.19
N ARG A 59 12.42 -14.25 5.49
CA ARG A 59 11.39 -14.52 6.50
C ARG A 59 10.39 -13.37 6.59
N THR A 60 9.09 -13.66 6.63
CA THR A 60 8.11 -12.61 6.94
C THR A 60 8.09 -12.35 8.43
N VAL A 61 8.31 -11.09 8.83
CA VAL A 61 8.26 -10.61 10.21
C VAL A 61 7.37 -9.37 10.24
N PHE A 62 6.16 -9.50 10.74
CA PHE A 62 5.25 -8.37 10.89
C PHE A 62 5.76 -7.43 11.99
N PRO A 63 5.57 -6.11 11.84
CA PRO A 63 5.91 -5.19 12.91
C PRO A 63 5.10 -5.53 14.17
N PRO A 64 5.72 -5.54 15.36
CA PRO A 64 4.98 -5.76 16.60
C PRO A 64 3.97 -4.62 16.79
N CYS A 65 2.79 -4.97 17.29
CA CYS A 65 1.75 -4.01 17.64
C CYS A 65 1.22 -4.39 19.03
N ASP A 66 1.39 -3.49 20.00
CA ASP A 66 0.74 -3.65 21.30
C ASP A 66 -0.74 -3.30 21.16
N ASN A 67 -1.59 -4.29 21.36
CA ASN A 67 -3.03 -4.15 21.25
C ASN A 67 -3.72 -4.11 22.62
N ARG A 68 -3.01 -4.13 23.76
CA ARG A 68 -3.60 -4.21 25.10
C ARG A 68 -4.58 -3.06 25.36
N ALA A 69 -4.18 -1.84 25.03
CA ALA A 69 -5.02 -0.66 25.20
C ALA A 69 -6.26 -0.70 24.27
N LEU A 70 -6.10 -1.19 23.03
CA LEU A 70 -7.19 -1.32 22.07
C LEU A 70 -8.18 -2.42 22.47
N ALA A 71 -7.68 -3.54 22.99
CA ALA A 71 -8.49 -4.66 23.47
C ALA A 71 -9.27 -4.32 24.74
N ALA A 72 -8.82 -3.33 25.52
CA ALA A 72 -9.52 -2.83 26.70
C ALA A 72 -10.67 -1.85 26.37
N LEU A 73 -10.83 -1.45 25.10
CA LEU A 73 -11.92 -0.55 24.70
C LEU A 73 -13.28 -1.27 24.74
N PRO A 74 -14.35 -0.62 25.24
CA PRO A 74 -15.69 -1.20 25.28
C PRO A 74 -16.23 -1.42 23.86
N ILE A 75 -16.70 -2.64 23.57
CA ILE A 75 -17.24 -3.06 22.25
C ILE A 75 -18.78 -2.99 22.24
N ASP A 76 -19.42 -2.86 23.40
CA ASP A 76 -20.87 -2.81 23.62
C ASP A 76 -21.53 -1.46 23.32
N ARG A 77 -20.76 -0.51 22.77
CA ARG A 77 -21.29 0.80 22.39
C ARG A 77 -22.07 0.72 21.08
N GLU A 78 -23.17 1.49 21.02
CA GLU A 78 -23.91 1.68 19.77
C GLU A 78 -23.00 2.26 18.69
N ARG A 79 -22.97 1.59 17.52
CA ARG A 79 -22.06 1.93 16.44
C ARG A 79 -22.59 3.13 15.67
N MET A 80 -21.88 4.25 15.75
CA MET A 80 -22.15 5.41 14.89
C MET A 80 -21.98 5.07 13.39
N PRO A 81 -22.79 5.62 12.48
CA PRO A 81 -22.61 5.50 11.03
C PRO A 81 -21.46 6.37 10.49
N LEU A 82 -20.29 6.27 11.12
CA LEU A 82 -19.10 7.01 10.73
C LEU A 82 -18.11 6.08 10.02
N VAL A 83 -17.67 6.50 8.84
CA VAL A 83 -16.52 5.92 8.16
C VAL A 83 -15.37 6.92 8.27
N LEU A 84 -14.30 6.53 8.99
CA LEU A 84 -13.10 7.33 9.15
C LEU A 84 -11.96 6.70 8.35
N SER A 85 -11.39 7.45 7.41
CA SER A 85 -10.18 7.06 6.68
C SER A 85 -9.00 7.91 7.15
N VAL A 86 -7.98 7.27 7.72
CA VAL A 86 -6.76 7.93 8.20
C VAL A 86 -5.57 7.37 7.43
N ALA A 87 -4.91 8.22 6.64
CA ALA A 87 -3.71 7.87 5.91
C ALA A 87 -2.87 9.12 5.62
N GLN A 88 -1.57 8.93 5.40
CA GLN A 88 -0.72 10.00 4.89
C GLN A 88 -1.18 10.44 3.49
N PHE A 89 -1.13 11.75 3.23
CA PHE A 89 -1.32 12.30 1.89
C PHE A 89 -0.17 11.90 0.97
N ARG A 90 -0.33 10.78 0.28
CA ARG A 90 0.59 10.32 -0.75
C ARG A 90 -0.16 9.80 -1.97
N PRO A 91 0.38 9.97 -3.18
CA PRO A 91 -0.32 9.59 -4.39
C PRO A 91 -0.65 8.09 -4.47
N GLU A 92 0.22 7.22 -3.97
CA GLU A 92 0.00 5.76 -3.93
C GLU A 92 -1.13 5.33 -2.98
N LYS A 93 -1.55 6.20 -2.06
CA LYS A 93 -2.67 5.93 -1.15
C LYS A 93 -4.03 6.21 -1.79
N ASP A 94 -4.04 6.88 -2.96
CA ASP A 94 -5.21 7.19 -3.79
C ASP A 94 -6.49 7.46 -2.98
N GLN A 95 -6.44 8.51 -2.14
CA GLN A 95 -7.58 8.87 -1.30
C GLN A 95 -8.82 9.24 -2.12
N LEU A 96 -8.64 9.73 -3.35
CA LEU A 96 -9.74 10.10 -4.24
C LEU A 96 -10.53 8.87 -4.71
N LEU A 97 -9.86 7.73 -4.90
CA LEU A 97 -10.54 6.46 -5.17
C LEU A 97 -11.52 6.10 -4.05
N GLN A 98 -11.16 6.35 -2.79
CA GLN A 98 -12.03 6.05 -1.64
C GLN A 98 -13.31 6.91 -1.68
N VAL A 99 -13.18 8.21 -1.98
CA VAL A 99 -14.32 9.13 -2.12
C VAL A 99 -15.22 8.71 -3.29
N ARG A 100 -14.64 8.38 -4.44
CA ARG A 100 -15.39 7.92 -5.62
C ARG A 100 -16.10 6.59 -5.38
N ALA A 101 -15.43 5.64 -4.73
CA ALA A 101 -16.02 4.36 -4.37
C ALA A 101 -17.17 4.53 -3.37
N PHE A 102 -17.02 5.42 -2.39
CA PHE A 102 -18.08 5.74 -1.44
C PHE A 102 -19.28 6.41 -2.12
N ALA A 103 -19.04 7.36 -3.03
CA ALA A 103 -20.11 7.97 -3.83
C ALA A 103 -20.87 6.94 -4.68
N ALA A 104 -20.14 6.02 -5.33
CA ALA A 104 -20.75 4.92 -6.09
C ALA A 104 -21.58 3.99 -5.19
N ALA A 105 -21.07 3.64 -4.01
CA ALA A 105 -21.80 2.83 -3.03
C ALA A 105 -23.09 3.51 -2.57
N LEU A 106 -23.08 4.83 -2.35
CA LEU A 106 -24.28 5.59 -1.98
C LEU A 106 -25.32 5.61 -3.10
N SER A 107 -24.91 5.73 -4.36
CA SER A 107 -25.85 5.64 -5.50
C SER A 107 -26.52 4.27 -5.58
N LEU A 108 -25.73 3.19 -5.44
CA LEU A 108 -26.26 1.82 -5.44
C LEU A 108 -27.21 1.57 -4.27
N ALA A 109 -26.91 2.10 -3.08
CA ALA A 109 -27.77 1.96 -1.91
C ALA A 109 -29.14 2.64 -2.11
N LYS A 110 -29.17 3.81 -2.78
CA LYS A 110 -30.41 4.51 -3.12
C LYS A 110 -31.25 3.74 -4.14
N GLU A 111 -30.61 3.14 -5.14
CA GLU A 111 -31.29 2.37 -6.19
C GLU A 111 -31.82 1.02 -5.70
N SER A 112 -31.13 0.39 -4.74
CA SER A 112 -31.44 -0.96 -4.29
C SER A 112 -32.50 -1.04 -3.19
N ALA A 113 -33.14 0.08 -2.82
CA ALA A 113 -34.05 0.17 -1.66
C ALA A 113 -33.47 -0.51 -0.40
N ILE A 114 -32.14 -0.44 -0.21
CA ILE A 114 -31.52 -0.97 0.99
C ILE A 114 -31.97 -0.04 2.12
N ASP A 115 -32.75 -0.59 3.05
CA ASP A 115 -33.25 0.12 4.19
C ASP A 115 -32.08 0.67 5.03
N CYS A 116 -31.80 1.95 4.83
CA CYS A 116 -30.74 2.66 5.53
C CYS A 116 -31.15 3.08 6.95
N SER A 117 -32.41 2.89 7.36
CA SER A 117 -32.89 3.23 8.71
C SER A 117 -32.19 2.42 9.81
N ARG A 118 -31.61 1.28 9.45
CA ARG A 118 -30.85 0.41 10.36
C ARG A 118 -29.42 0.91 10.66
N TRP A 119 -28.98 1.98 9.99
CA TRP A 119 -27.65 2.58 10.18
C TRP A 119 -27.72 3.96 10.86
N GLN A 120 -28.90 4.51 11.13
CA GLN A 120 -29.05 5.74 11.91
C GLN A 120 -29.10 5.41 13.40
#